data_AF-A0AA36N4W4-F1
#
_entry.id   AF-A0AA36N4W4-F1
#
_cell.length_a   1.000
_cell.length_b   1.000
_cell.length_c   1.000
_cell.angle_alpha   90.00
_cell.angle_beta   90.00
_cell.angle_gamma   90.00
#
_symmetry.space_group_name_H-M   'P 1'
#
loop_
_entity.id
_entity.type
_entity.pdbx_description
1 polymer ?
#
loop_
_entity_poly.entity_id
_entity_poly.type
_entity_poly.pdbx_seq_one_letter_code
_entity_poly.pdbx_strand_id
1 'polypeptide(L)'
;MKRRHQVRIKTWMALVFVLVKLMGAFVPPPQVASARLRGLIERPQFIGSSIVKEDLRPRSTHCRALDVKVWQVIVSASGLVVATTQAVRAFKASSEGKIRAAVAKAMKPFEPSRPQDEVIQRPVMGTIQKRIESWQQHATIIGGRYQSGKSVATEEALRGVRGVVRFTIGSADWADRMCKQLGVDDEGLFKEVMRRVREKLKDFPNNLTKFPILLLEVPRTTTEGINLISSTAKDVATDKIGSAIHVIVSASSAAVALAFDAGGTARQEDIWVADLTEEETKEFLALHGHENKWEDFVDACGFRIGDLVKACENL
;
A
#
# COMPACT_ATOMS: atom_id res chain seq x y z
N MET A 1 11.17 -50.19 11.38
CA MET A 1 10.09 -49.32 10.84
C MET A 1 9.33 -48.47 11.89
N LYS A 2 9.11 -48.92 13.14
CA LYS A 2 8.33 -48.15 14.15
C LYS A 2 8.92 -46.79 14.60
N ARG A 3 10.25 -46.60 14.58
CA ARG A 3 10.88 -45.32 15.01
C ARG A 3 10.66 -44.15 14.03
N ARG A 4 10.48 -44.39 12.73
CA ARG A 4 10.25 -43.31 11.74
C ARG A 4 8.85 -42.69 11.83
N HIS A 5 7.86 -43.42 12.34
CA HIS A 5 6.49 -42.91 12.53
C HIS A 5 6.36 -42.03 13.79
N GLN A 6 7.00 -42.41 14.90
CA GLN A 6 7.00 -41.58 16.12
C GLN A 6 7.70 -40.24 15.93
N VAL A 7 8.77 -40.19 15.12
CA VAL A 7 9.46 -38.92 14.82
C VAL A 7 8.55 -38.00 14.01
N ARG A 8 7.86 -38.50 12.98
CA ARG A 8 6.93 -37.70 12.16
C ARG A 8 5.77 -37.10 12.97
N ILE A 9 5.21 -37.84 13.92
CA ILE A 9 4.11 -37.36 14.77
C ILE A 9 4.60 -36.25 15.73
N LYS A 10 5.79 -36.41 16.31
CA LYS A 10 6.39 -35.36 17.16
C LYS A 10 6.71 -34.09 16.37
N THR A 11 7.21 -34.22 15.14
CA THR A 11 7.48 -33.06 14.26
C THR A 11 6.19 -32.33 13.87
N TRP A 12 5.12 -33.07 13.56
CA TRP A 12 3.81 -32.47 13.24
C TRP A 12 3.17 -31.77 14.43
N MET A 13 3.21 -32.35 15.64
CA MET A 13 2.69 -31.69 16.83
C MET A 13 3.50 -30.45 17.20
N ALA A 14 4.82 -30.45 17.02
CA ALA A 14 5.64 -29.26 17.20
C ALA A 14 5.26 -28.14 16.21
N LEU A 15 4.98 -28.49 14.95
CA LEU A 15 4.59 -27.53 13.92
C LEU A 15 3.21 -26.91 14.21
N VAL A 16 2.25 -27.73 14.66
CA VAL A 16 0.91 -27.25 15.09
C VAL A 16 1.02 -26.37 16.33
N PHE A 17 1.88 -26.72 17.29
CA PHE A 17 2.05 -25.91 18.50
C PHE A 17 2.69 -24.54 18.19
N VAL A 18 3.63 -24.49 17.25
CA VAL A 18 4.24 -23.23 16.76
C VAL A 18 3.22 -22.38 15.99
N LEU A 19 2.38 -22.99 15.16
CA LEU A 19 1.28 -22.30 14.46
C LEU A 19 0.24 -21.72 15.42
N VAL A 20 -0.14 -22.47 16.46
CA VAL A 20 -1.08 -21.98 17.49
C VAL A 20 -0.46 -20.86 18.32
N LYS A 21 0.84 -20.92 18.64
CA LYS A 21 1.55 -19.82 19.35
C LYS A 21 1.66 -18.55 18.50
N LEU A 22 1.93 -18.69 17.20
CA LEU A 22 1.98 -17.57 16.25
C LEU A 22 0.60 -16.93 16.05
N MET A 23 -0.49 -17.71 16.08
CA MET A 23 -1.86 -17.21 15.99
C MET A 23 -2.37 -16.60 17.30
N GLY A 24 -1.94 -17.11 18.46
CA GLY A 24 -2.28 -16.57 19.78
C GLY A 24 -1.67 -15.20 20.09
N ALA A 25 -0.58 -14.83 19.39
CA ALA A 25 0.05 -13.50 19.51
C ALA A 25 -0.69 -12.40 18.72
N PHE A 26 -1.70 -12.75 17.91
CA PHE A 26 -2.40 -11.83 16.99
C PHE A 26 -3.83 -11.46 17.42
N VAL A 27 -4.28 -11.89 18.60
CA VAL A 27 -5.63 -11.63 19.10
C VAL A 27 -5.54 -11.08 20.52
N PRO A 28 -5.85 -9.79 20.78
CA PRO A 28 -6.04 -9.32 22.15
C PRO A 28 -7.33 -9.93 22.72
N PRO A 29 -7.38 -10.28 24.03
CA PRO A 29 -8.57 -10.86 24.62
C PRO A 29 -9.71 -9.83 24.67
N PRO A 30 -10.96 -10.22 24.36
CA PRO A 30 -12.10 -9.32 24.52
C PRO A 30 -12.39 -9.09 26.00
N GLN A 31 -12.36 -7.83 26.43
CA GLN A 31 -12.91 -7.41 27.71
C GLN A 31 -14.44 -7.47 27.67
N VAL A 32 -14.98 -8.33 28.54
CA VAL A 32 -16.29 -8.35 29.21
C VAL A 32 -17.45 -7.53 28.62
N ALA A 33 -18.52 -8.24 28.23
CA ALA A 33 -19.90 -7.88 28.60
C ALA A 33 -20.85 -9.08 28.34
N SER A 34 -21.22 -9.83 29.38
CA SER A 34 -22.43 -10.67 29.31
C SER A 34 -23.15 -10.65 30.65
N ALA A 35 -24.15 -9.78 30.74
CA ALA A 35 -25.20 -9.85 31.74
C ALA A 35 -26.21 -10.94 31.35
N ARG A 36 -26.54 -11.78 32.34
CA ARG A 36 -27.83 -12.45 32.61
C ARG A 36 -28.74 -12.83 31.44
N LEU A 37 -28.95 -14.15 31.28
CA LEU A 37 -30.19 -14.88 30.93
C LEU A 37 -29.74 -16.34 30.69
N ARG A 38 -30.35 -17.42 31.15
CA ARG A 38 -31.60 -17.73 31.85
C ARG A 38 -31.46 -19.20 32.30
N GLY A 39 -31.92 -19.55 33.50
CA GLY A 39 -31.92 -20.93 34.02
C GLY A 39 -33.19 -21.72 33.67
N LEU A 40 -33.18 -22.98 34.13
CA LEU A 40 -34.28 -23.96 34.28
C LEU A 40 -34.58 -24.84 33.04
N ILE A 41 -34.04 -26.07 32.94
CA ILE A 41 -34.47 -27.38 33.54
C ILE A 41 -35.71 -27.98 32.83
N GLU A 42 -35.54 -29.14 32.17
CA GLU A 42 -36.27 -30.43 32.39
C GLU A 42 -36.22 -31.38 31.16
N ARG A 43 -36.00 -32.66 31.47
CA ARG A 43 -36.18 -33.93 30.70
C ARG A 43 -37.08 -34.81 31.62
N PRO A 44 -37.57 -36.03 31.27
CA PRO A 44 -37.70 -36.77 29.98
C PRO A 44 -39.06 -37.54 29.85
N GLN A 45 -39.20 -38.42 28.83
CA GLN A 45 -39.86 -39.76 28.76
C GLN A 45 -40.53 -39.99 27.39
N PHE A 46 -40.77 -41.17 26.81
CA PHE A 46 -40.22 -42.55 26.77
C PHE A 46 -41.00 -43.28 25.61
N ILE A 47 -40.70 -44.57 25.37
CA ILE A 47 -41.34 -45.58 24.46
C ILE A 47 -40.63 -45.66 23.10
N GLY A 48 -40.17 -46.82 22.58
CA GLY A 48 -40.23 -48.22 23.00
C GLY A 48 -40.22 -49.16 21.76
N SER A 49 -39.69 -50.37 21.93
CA SER A 49 -39.65 -51.56 21.03
C SER A 49 -38.46 -51.72 20.06
N SER A 50 -37.97 -52.92 19.71
CA SER A 50 -37.69 -54.22 20.37
C SER A 50 -36.97 -55.11 19.33
N ILE A 51 -36.38 -56.23 19.77
CA ILE A 51 -35.86 -57.42 19.01
C ILE A 51 -34.46 -57.19 18.36
N VAL A 52 -33.41 -58.02 18.43
CA VAL A 52 -33.17 -59.47 18.72
C VAL A 52 -31.82 -59.64 19.46
N LYS A 53 -31.71 -60.67 20.31
CA LYS A 53 -30.48 -61.14 20.99
C LYS A 53 -29.53 -61.88 20.02
N GLU A 54 -28.23 -61.63 20.12
CA GLU A 54 -27.25 -62.71 19.96
C GLU A 54 -25.97 -62.43 20.75
N ASP A 55 -25.47 -63.50 21.37
CA ASP A 55 -24.53 -63.53 22.48
C ASP A 55 -23.18 -64.00 21.94
N LEU A 56 -22.15 -63.13 21.95
CA LEU A 56 -20.76 -63.54 21.73
C LEU A 56 -19.82 -62.70 22.60
N ARG A 57 -19.33 -63.33 23.67
CA ARG A 57 -18.25 -62.83 24.54
C ARG A 57 -16.86 -62.90 23.84
N PRO A 58 -15.82 -62.27 24.41
CA PRO A 58 -15.04 -61.22 23.79
C PRO A 58 -13.85 -61.75 22.97
N ARG A 59 -13.55 -61.11 21.83
CA ARG A 59 -12.23 -61.20 21.20
C ARG A 59 -11.65 -59.81 21.04
N SER A 60 -10.43 -59.69 21.54
CA SER A 60 -9.57 -58.52 21.55
C SER A 60 -9.54 -57.75 20.23
N THR A 61 -10.03 -56.51 20.23
CA THR A 61 -9.69 -55.53 19.19
C THR A 61 -9.35 -54.19 19.84
N HIS A 62 -8.22 -54.15 20.55
CA HIS A 62 -7.63 -52.91 21.05
C HIS A 62 -7.01 -52.01 19.96
N CYS A 63 -7.27 -52.27 18.67
CA CYS A 63 -6.66 -51.55 17.56
C CYS A 63 -7.62 -50.72 16.69
N ARG A 64 -8.96 -50.78 16.85
CA ARG A 64 -9.89 -50.01 15.99
C ARG A 64 -10.45 -48.70 16.59
N ALA A 65 -10.42 -48.55 17.91
CA ALA A 65 -10.95 -47.35 18.58
C ALA A 65 -10.03 -46.11 18.44
N LEU A 66 -8.74 -46.32 18.16
CA LEU A 66 -7.78 -45.23 17.91
C LEU A 66 -7.97 -44.63 16.51
N ASP A 67 -8.30 -45.43 15.49
CA ASP A 67 -8.48 -44.94 14.12
C ASP A 67 -9.71 -44.04 13.97
N VAL A 68 -10.84 -44.36 14.61
CA VAL A 68 -12.06 -43.54 14.53
C VAL A 68 -11.87 -42.18 15.19
N LYS A 69 -11.19 -42.13 16.35
CA LYS A 69 -10.88 -40.86 17.03
C LYS A 69 -9.88 -40.01 16.24
N VAL A 70 -8.90 -40.63 15.60
CA VAL A 70 -7.93 -39.91 14.75
C VAL A 70 -8.60 -39.35 13.50
N TRP A 71 -9.48 -40.10 12.83
CA TRP A 71 -10.25 -39.58 11.69
C TRP A 71 -11.20 -38.45 12.08
N GLN A 72 -11.88 -38.56 13.22
CA GLN A 72 -12.78 -37.50 13.71
C GLN A 72 -12.00 -36.22 14.07
N VAL A 73 -10.79 -36.33 14.61
CA VAL A 73 -9.89 -35.19 14.87
C VAL A 73 -9.32 -34.60 13.57
N ILE A 74 -8.94 -35.43 12.58
CA ILE A 74 -8.43 -34.96 11.28
C ILE A 74 -9.54 -34.26 10.49
N VAL A 75 -10.76 -34.78 10.47
CA VAL A 75 -11.91 -34.14 9.82
C VAL A 75 -12.28 -32.83 10.53
N SER A 76 -12.22 -32.78 11.86
CA SER A 76 -12.47 -31.56 12.64
C SER A 76 -11.38 -30.50 12.42
N ALA A 77 -10.10 -30.90 12.34
CA ALA A 77 -9.00 -29.99 12.04
C ALA A 77 -9.05 -29.48 10.58
N SER A 78 -9.41 -30.34 9.63
CA SER A 78 -9.56 -29.97 8.21
C SER A 78 -10.75 -29.02 8.00
N GLY A 79 -11.88 -29.26 8.68
CA GLY A 79 -13.03 -28.36 8.69
C GLY A 79 -12.71 -26.99 9.30
N LEU A 80 -11.92 -26.96 10.38
CA LEU A 80 -11.46 -25.71 11.00
C LEU A 80 -10.53 -24.93 10.07
N VAL A 81 -9.63 -25.61 9.35
CA VAL A 81 -8.75 -24.98 8.34
C VAL A 81 -9.56 -24.40 7.18
N VAL A 82 -10.58 -25.11 6.69
CA VAL A 82 -11.44 -24.59 5.60
C VAL A 82 -12.27 -23.40 6.08
N ALA A 83 -12.88 -23.48 7.26
CA ALA A 83 -13.68 -22.40 7.84
C ALA A 83 -12.84 -21.15 8.14
N THR A 84 -11.63 -21.31 8.69
CA THR A 84 -10.70 -20.20 8.89
C THR A 84 -10.23 -19.59 7.57
N THR A 85 -9.97 -20.41 6.55
CA THR A 85 -9.60 -19.92 5.22
C THR A 85 -10.75 -19.14 4.57
N GLN A 86 -11.98 -19.62 4.68
CA GLN A 86 -13.17 -18.91 4.19
C GLN A 86 -13.42 -17.62 4.96
N ALA A 87 -13.27 -17.61 6.29
CA ALA A 87 -13.39 -16.41 7.10
C ALA A 87 -12.32 -15.37 6.76
N VAL A 88 -11.07 -15.77 6.51
CA VAL A 88 -10.00 -14.88 6.06
C VAL A 88 -10.30 -14.31 4.66
N ARG A 89 -10.83 -15.13 3.75
CA ARG A 89 -11.24 -14.66 2.41
C ARG A 89 -12.41 -13.67 2.50
N ALA A 90 -13.43 -13.98 3.30
CA ALA A 90 -14.57 -13.11 3.54
C ALA A 90 -14.13 -11.79 4.18
N PHE A 91 -13.23 -11.84 5.17
CA PHE A 91 -12.66 -10.63 5.76
C PHE A 91 -11.87 -9.80 4.75
N LYS A 92 -10.99 -10.42 3.94
CA LYS A 92 -10.25 -9.72 2.88
C LYS A 92 -11.16 -9.08 1.84
N ALA A 93 -12.32 -9.68 1.56
CA ALA A 93 -13.32 -9.14 0.65
C ALA A 93 -14.20 -8.05 1.29
N SER A 94 -14.27 -7.98 2.62
CA SER A 94 -15.02 -6.95 3.34
C SER A 94 -14.36 -5.57 3.21
N SER A 95 -15.15 -4.50 3.38
CA SER A 95 -14.66 -3.12 3.37
C SER A 95 -13.53 -2.89 4.38
N GLU A 96 -13.62 -3.46 5.58
CA GLU A 96 -12.59 -3.34 6.60
C GLU A 96 -11.29 -4.07 6.20
N GLY A 97 -11.38 -5.24 5.57
CA GLY A 97 -10.22 -5.95 5.04
C GLY A 97 -9.54 -5.19 3.92
N LYS A 98 -10.33 -4.61 2.99
CA LYS A 98 -9.84 -3.75 1.92
C LYS A 98 -9.15 -2.50 2.46
N ILE A 99 -9.76 -1.81 3.43
CA ILE A 99 -9.15 -0.64 4.10
C ILE A 99 -7.82 -1.03 4.75
N ARG A 100 -7.76 -2.13 5.52
CA ARG A 100 -6.52 -2.56 6.18
C ARG A 100 -5.42 -2.89 5.18
N ALA A 101 -5.76 -3.55 4.07
CA ALA A 101 -4.81 -3.86 3.00
C ALA A 101 -4.30 -2.58 2.31
N ALA A 102 -5.20 -1.64 2.00
CA ALA A 102 -4.87 -0.36 1.39
C ALA A 102 -3.98 0.50 2.31
N VAL A 103 -4.32 0.59 3.60
CA VAL A 103 -3.48 1.28 4.60
C VAL A 103 -2.10 0.64 4.69
N ALA A 104 -2.03 -0.70 4.74
CA ALA A 104 -0.73 -1.39 4.77
C ALA A 104 0.10 -1.13 3.51
N LYS A 105 -0.54 -1.02 2.34
CA LYS A 105 0.12 -0.64 1.08
C LYS A 105 0.65 0.79 1.12
N ALA A 106 -0.16 1.76 1.56
CA ALA A 106 0.22 3.17 1.63
C ALA A 106 1.30 3.46 2.71
N MET A 107 1.37 2.65 3.76
CA MET A 107 2.36 2.78 4.83
C MET A 107 3.75 2.22 4.48
N LYS A 108 3.91 1.56 3.33
CA LYS A 108 5.24 1.18 2.85
C LYS A 108 6.06 2.45 2.55
N PRO A 109 7.38 2.45 2.80
CA PRO A 109 8.24 3.50 2.30
C PRO A 109 8.06 3.65 0.79
N PHE A 110 8.00 4.89 0.32
CA PHE A 110 7.95 5.18 -1.09
C PHE A 110 9.30 4.82 -1.74
N GLU A 111 9.22 4.02 -2.78
CA GLU A 111 10.38 3.56 -3.56
C GLU A 111 10.27 4.17 -4.96
N PRO A 112 11.22 5.05 -5.34
CA PRO A 112 11.32 5.57 -6.70
C PRO A 112 11.44 4.47 -7.74
N SER A 113 11.09 4.80 -8.97
CA SER A 113 11.24 3.89 -10.10
C SER A 113 12.71 3.60 -10.44
N ARG A 114 13.61 4.53 -10.13
CA ARG A 114 15.05 4.43 -10.42
C ARG A 114 15.89 4.13 -9.17
N PRO A 115 16.99 3.36 -9.32
CA PRO A 115 18.03 3.24 -8.31
C PRO A 115 18.63 4.61 -7.96
N GLN A 116 19.09 4.78 -6.72
CA GLN A 116 19.60 6.08 -6.24
C GLN A 116 20.96 6.44 -6.87
N ASP A 117 21.78 5.44 -7.17
CA ASP A 117 23.08 5.56 -7.82
C ASP A 117 23.00 6.00 -9.30
N GLU A 118 21.81 5.92 -9.91
CA GLU A 118 21.55 6.42 -11.27
C GLU A 118 21.03 7.87 -11.30
N VAL A 119 20.93 8.54 -10.15
CA VAL A 119 20.29 9.86 -10.03
C VAL A 119 21.24 10.88 -9.40
N ILE A 120 21.57 11.92 -10.16
CA ILE A 120 22.27 13.10 -9.65
C ILE A 120 21.44 13.81 -8.57
N GLN A 121 22.11 14.33 -7.54
CA GLN A 121 21.43 15.10 -6.51
C GLN A 121 21.20 16.53 -6.99
N ARG A 122 19.94 16.97 -7.00
CA ARG A 122 19.57 18.31 -7.46
C ARG A 122 19.03 19.15 -6.32
N PRO A 123 19.36 20.46 -6.23
CA PRO A 123 18.86 21.33 -5.16
C PRO A 123 17.32 21.34 -5.05
N VAL A 124 16.63 21.19 -6.18
CA VAL A 124 15.16 21.14 -6.23
C VAL A 124 14.56 19.98 -5.42
N MET A 125 15.28 18.86 -5.28
CA MET A 125 14.85 17.73 -4.44
C MET A 125 14.77 18.16 -2.97
N GLY A 126 15.79 18.88 -2.49
CA GLY A 126 15.81 19.47 -1.15
C GLY A 126 14.73 20.53 -0.96
N THR A 127 14.42 21.32 -1.98
CA THR A 127 13.29 22.27 -1.97
C THR A 127 11.95 21.55 -1.80
N ILE A 128 11.72 20.46 -2.53
CA ILE A 128 10.50 19.64 -2.41
C ILE A 128 10.43 19.00 -1.02
N GLN A 129 11.54 18.51 -0.47
CA GLN A 129 11.58 17.95 0.89
C GLN A 129 11.22 18.99 1.95
N LYS A 130 11.86 20.17 1.93
CA LYS A 130 11.55 21.29 2.84
C LYS A 130 10.09 21.70 2.74
N ARG A 131 9.54 21.70 1.52
CA ARG A 131 8.13 21.97 1.29
C ARG A 131 7.23 20.95 2.00
N ILE A 132 7.57 19.66 1.92
CA ILE A 132 6.80 18.60 2.58
C ILE A 132 6.90 18.69 4.11
N GLU A 133 8.07 19.05 4.64
CA GLU A 133 8.31 19.22 6.09
C GLU A 133 7.50 20.38 6.69
N SER A 134 7.42 21.49 5.96
CA SER A 134 6.86 22.76 6.44
C SER A 134 5.54 23.14 5.76
N TRP A 135 4.78 22.14 5.30
CA TRP A 135 3.61 22.32 4.45
C TRP A 135 2.61 23.35 5.01
N GLN A 136 2.48 24.50 4.33
CA GLN A 136 1.54 25.57 4.71
C GLN A 136 0.26 25.56 3.88
N GLN A 137 0.34 25.19 2.59
CA GLN A 137 -0.79 25.20 1.65
C GLN A 137 -1.02 23.82 1.04
N HIS A 138 -2.18 23.20 1.19
CA HIS A 138 -2.39 21.75 0.95
C HIS A 138 -2.04 21.19 -0.45
N ALA A 139 -1.80 22.01 -1.48
CA ALA A 139 -1.35 21.58 -2.80
C ALA A 139 0.04 22.13 -3.16
N THR A 140 0.83 21.30 -3.85
CA THR A 140 2.11 21.69 -4.46
C THR A 140 2.11 21.26 -5.93
N ILE A 141 2.42 22.18 -6.84
CA ILE A 141 2.56 21.86 -8.27
C ILE A 141 4.02 21.86 -8.64
N ILE A 142 4.47 20.78 -9.27
CA ILE A 142 5.82 20.64 -9.80
C ILE A 142 5.74 20.82 -11.30
N GLY A 143 6.14 22.01 -11.75
CA GLY A 143 6.11 22.47 -13.14
C GLY A 143 7.50 22.47 -13.77
N GLY A 144 7.56 22.62 -15.10
CA GLY A 144 8.81 22.70 -15.85
C GLY A 144 8.68 22.20 -17.28
N ARG A 145 9.74 22.38 -18.06
CA ARG A 145 9.79 21.91 -19.46
C ARG A 145 9.60 20.39 -19.53
N TYR A 146 9.01 19.88 -20.61
CA TYR A 146 8.97 18.43 -20.83
C TYR A 146 10.39 17.87 -20.77
N GLN A 147 10.57 16.72 -20.12
CA GLN A 147 11.87 16.07 -19.94
C GLN A 147 12.91 16.83 -19.07
N SER A 148 12.50 17.76 -18.20
CA SER A 148 13.40 18.43 -17.24
C SER A 148 13.71 17.64 -15.95
N GLY A 149 13.25 16.39 -15.83
CA GLY A 149 13.48 15.56 -14.64
C GLY A 149 12.51 15.74 -13.47
N LYS A 150 11.32 16.32 -13.70
CA LYS A 150 10.28 16.54 -12.66
C LYS A 150 9.90 15.28 -11.87
N SER A 151 9.52 14.20 -12.56
CA SER A 151 9.15 12.95 -11.89
C SER A 151 10.32 12.41 -11.07
N VAL A 152 11.53 12.40 -11.62
CA VAL A 152 12.74 11.96 -10.88
C VAL A 152 12.97 12.81 -9.63
N ALA A 153 12.95 14.14 -9.76
CA ALA A 153 13.11 15.04 -8.60
C ALA A 153 12.05 14.83 -7.52
N THR A 154 10.80 14.61 -7.93
CA THR A 154 9.68 14.36 -7.02
C THR A 154 9.80 13.00 -6.34
N GLU A 155 10.11 11.96 -7.10
CA GLU A 155 10.26 10.60 -6.57
C GLU A 155 11.42 10.53 -5.58
N GLU A 156 12.58 11.10 -5.93
CA GLU A 156 13.74 11.15 -5.04
C GLU A 156 13.46 11.95 -3.76
N ALA A 157 12.78 13.09 -3.86
CA ALA A 157 12.38 13.86 -2.69
C ALA A 157 11.47 13.07 -1.74
N LEU A 158 10.68 12.13 -2.28
CA LEU A 158 9.77 11.26 -1.53
C LEU A 158 10.40 9.93 -1.12
N ARG A 159 11.65 9.63 -1.49
CA ARG A 159 12.30 8.35 -1.19
C ARG A 159 12.23 8.04 0.31
N GLY A 160 11.70 6.87 0.66
CA GLY A 160 11.54 6.40 2.03
C GLY A 160 10.36 6.99 2.81
N VAL A 161 9.68 8.01 2.27
CA VAL A 161 8.50 8.64 2.90
C VAL A 161 7.32 7.67 2.90
N ARG A 162 6.63 7.55 4.02
CA ARG A 162 5.43 6.70 4.17
C ARG A 162 4.18 7.52 3.96
N GLY A 163 3.11 6.85 3.55
CA GLY A 163 1.81 7.48 3.30
C GLY A 163 1.70 8.13 1.94
N VAL A 164 2.62 7.83 1.01
CA VAL A 164 2.59 8.34 -0.36
C VAL A 164 1.79 7.38 -1.25
N VAL A 165 0.81 7.92 -1.97
CA VAL A 165 0.06 7.19 -3.00
C VAL A 165 0.26 7.90 -4.33
N ARG A 166 0.95 7.21 -5.27
CA ARG A 166 1.19 7.70 -6.63
C ARG A 166 0.10 7.24 -7.59
N PHE A 167 -0.37 8.16 -8.43
CA PHE A 167 -1.33 7.90 -9.49
C PHE A 167 -0.99 8.69 -10.76
N THR A 168 -1.11 8.05 -11.92
CA THR A 168 -0.86 8.69 -13.23
C THR A 168 -2.17 8.89 -13.98
N ILE A 169 -2.47 10.13 -14.35
CA ILE A 169 -3.75 10.51 -14.95
C ILE A 169 -3.73 10.31 -16.46
N GLY A 170 -3.95 9.08 -16.89
CA GLY A 170 -3.94 8.69 -18.31
C GLY A 170 -5.30 8.70 -19.01
N SER A 171 -6.41 8.94 -18.30
CA SER A 171 -7.76 8.77 -18.84
C SER A 171 -8.83 9.50 -18.02
N ALA A 172 -10.04 9.65 -18.56
CA ALA A 172 -11.16 10.33 -17.89
C ALA A 172 -11.67 9.58 -16.63
N ASP A 173 -11.51 8.25 -16.58
CA ASP A 173 -11.88 7.36 -15.45
C ASP A 173 -10.79 7.28 -14.37
N TRP A 174 -9.90 8.28 -14.29
CA TRP A 174 -8.74 8.24 -13.40
C TRP A 174 -9.10 8.14 -11.92
N ALA A 175 -10.21 8.77 -11.48
CA ALA A 175 -10.65 8.71 -10.08
C ALA A 175 -11.06 7.30 -9.66
N ASP A 176 -11.76 6.57 -10.53
CA ASP A 176 -12.13 5.16 -10.30
C ASP A 176 -10.88 4.27 -10.30
N ARG A 177 -9.94 4.53 -11.21
CA ARG A 177 -8.66 3.81 -11.27
C ARG A 177 -7.82 4.04 -10.02
N MET A 178 -7.85 5.24 -9.45
CA MET A 178 -7.17 5.56 -8.19
C MET A 178 -7.70 4.70 -7.04
N CYS A 179 -9.02 4.59 -6.92
CA CYS A 179 -9.66 3.72 -5.92
C CYS A 179 -9.28 2.24 -6.15
N LYS A 180 -9.41 1.75 -7.38
CA LYS A 180 -9.06 0.37 -7.75
C LYS A 180 -7.57 0.05 -7.51
N GLN A 181 -6.67 0.98 -7.75
CA GLN A 181 -5.23 0.79 -7.53
C GLN A 181 -4.90 0.60 -6.03
N LEU A 182 -5.66 1.23 -5.13
CA LEU A 182 -5.57 0.98 -3.69
C LEU A 182 -6.35 -0.26 -3.23
N GLY A 183 -7.16 -0.86 -4.11
CA GLY A 183 -8.00 -2.02 -3.80
C GLY A 183 -9.27 -1.65 -3.03
N VAL A 184 -9.74 -0.41 -3.18
CA VAL A 184 -11.01 0.08 -2.61
C VAL A 184 -12.03 0.34 -3.72
N ASP A 185 -13.31 0.24 -3.37
CA ASP A 185 -14.39 0.23 -4.36
C ASP A 185 -14.90 1.64 -4.70
N ASP A 186 -14.72 2.60 -3.79
CA ASP A 186 -15.28 3.94 -3.89
C ASP A 186 -14.43 5.01 -3.18
N GLU A 187 -14.77 6.28 -3.43
CA GLU A 187 -14.11 7.46 -2.86
C GLU A 187 -14.27 7.56 -1.33
N GLY A 188 -15.37 7.08 -0.77
CA GLY A 188 -15.60 7.08 0.67
C GLY A 188 -14.61 6.15 1.39
N LEU A 189 -14.39 4.96 0.86
CA LEU A 189 -13.36 4.03 1.35
C LEU A 189 -11.94 4.59 1.14
N PHE A 190 -11.69 5.28 0.03
CA PHE A 190 -10.41 5.98 -0.19
C PHE A 190 -10.15 7.02 0.91
N LYS A 191 -11.13 7.87 1.24
CA LYS A 191 -11.02 8.88 2.30
C LYS A 191 -10.76 8.23 3.66
N GLU A 192 -11.47 7.15 3.97
CA GLU A 192 -11.26 6.40 5.21
C GLU A 192 -9.86 5.77 5.28
N VAL A 193 -9.33 5.26 4.16
CA VAL A 193 -7.94 4.79 4.09
C VAL A 193 -6.97 5.92 4.42
N MET A 194 -7.12 7.08 3.78
CA MET A 194 -6.22 8.23 4.01
C MET A 194 -6.29 8.76 5.44
N ARG A 195 -7.50 8.80 6.03
CA ARG A 195 -7.69 9.15 7.44
C ARG A 195 -6.93 8.17 8.36
N ARG A 196 -7.01 6.87 8.12
CA ARG A 196 -6.29 5.86 8.92
C ARG A 196 -4.78 5.89 8.69
N VAL A 197 -4.33 6.19 7.48
CA VAL A 197 -2.91 6.42 7.18
C VAL A 197 -2.41 7.60 8.01
N ARG A 198 -3.13 8.74 8.02
CA ARG A 198 -2.79 9.91 8.84
C ARG A 198 -2.63 9.55 10.32
N GLU A 199 -3.57 8.79 10.89
CA GLU A 199 -3.48 8.35 12.28
C GLU A 199 -2.23 7.50 12.53
N LYS A 200 -1.92 6.54 11.65
CA LYS A 200 -0.70 5.72 11.77
C LYS A 200 0.58 6.52 11.59
N LEU A 201 0.59 7.55 10.74
CA LEU A 201 1.78 8.38 10.51
C LEU A 201 2.23 9.13 11.77
N LYS A 202 1.34 9.34 12.74
CA LYS A 202 1.67 9.93 14.04
C LYS A 202 2.66 9.06 14.83
N ASP A 203 2.63 7.74 14.64
CA ASP A 203 3.53 6.78 15.28
C ASP A 203 4.95 6.77 14.67
N PHE A 204 5.17 7.49 13.58
CA PHE A 204 6.46 7.56 12.88
C PHE A 204 7.06 8.97 13.01
N PRO A 205 7.75 9.30 14.12
CA PRO A 205 8.30 10.65 14.35
C PRO A 205 9.27 11.09 13.25
N ASN A 206 10.05 10.16 12.70
CA ASN A 206 11.07 10.41 11.67
C ASN A 206 10.50 10.45 10.23
N ASN A 207 9.20 10.25 10.02
CA ASN A 207 8.60 10.41 8.70
C ASN A 207 8.50 11.91 8.36
N LEU A 208 8.87 12.28 7.13
CA LEU A 208 8.95 13.65 6.63
C LEU A 208 7.66 14.46 6.83
N THR A 209 6.51 13.78 6.82
CA THR A 209 5.20 14.40 7.08
C THR A 209 4.33 13.52 7.97
N LYS A 210 3.35 14.13 8.65
CA LYS A 210 2.30 13.45 9.41
C LYS A 210 0.99 13.28 8.63
N PHE A 211 0.98 13.72 7.38
CA PHE A 211 -0.19 13.70 6.51
C PHE A 211 0.07 12.77 5.32
N PRO A 212 -0.94 12.03 4.86
CA PRO A 212 -0.83 11.25 3.63
C PRO A 212 -0.59 12.18 2.43
N ILE A 213 0.24 11.73 1.49
CA ILE A 213 0.54 12.46 0.25
C ILE A 213 -0.10 11.75 -0.93
N LEU A 214 -0.88 12.47 -1.72
CA LEU A 214 -1.37 12.04 -3.02
C LEU A 214 -0.48 12.66 -4.11
N LEU A 215 0.32 11.83 -4.78
CA LEU A 215 1.15 12.22 -5.93
C LEU A 215 0.39 11.95 -7.22
N LEU A 216 -0.01 13.03 -7.91
CA LEU A 216 -0.70 13.00 -9.19
C LEU A 216 0.27 13.34 -10.32
N GLU A 217 0.54 12.38 -11.19
CA GLU A 217 1.31 12.61 -12.41
C GLU A 217 0.37 12.92 -13.56
N VAL A 218 0.50 14.13 -14.12
CA VAL A 218 -0.33 14.59 -15.24
C VAL A 218 0.51 14.54 -16.53
N PRO A 219 0.22 13.61 -17.45
CA PRO A 219 0.94 13.51 -18.71
C PRO A 219 0.62 14.69 -19.64
N ARG A 220 1.51 14.95 -20.60
CA ARG A 220 1.37 16.06 -21.56
C ARG A 220 0.12 15.93 -22.44
N THR A 221 -0.30 14.69 -22.68
CA THR A 221 -1.45 14.37 -23.54
C THR A 221 -2.80 14.71 -22.87
N THR A 222 -2.81 14.94 -21.56
CA THR A 222 -4.01 15.32 -20.81
C THR A 222 -4.35 16.77 -21.10
N THR A 223 -5.23 16.98 -22.08
CA THR A 223 -5.76 18.29 -22.48
C THR A 223 -7.21 18.45 -22.01
N GLU A 224 -7.97 17.36 -21.98
CA GLU A 224 -9.32 17.31 -21.43
C GLU A 224 -9.29 16.92 -19.94
N GLY A 225 -10.10 17.59 -19.12
CA GLY A 225 -10.29 17.24 -17.71
C GLY A 225 -9.30 17.85 -16.71
N ILE A 226 -8.40 18.76 -17.12
CA ILE A 226 -7.51 19.47 -16.16
C ILE A 226 -8.33 20.15 -15.05
N ASN A 227 -9.41 20.85 -15.42
CA ASN A 227 -10.32 21.48 -14.45
C ASN A 227 -10.90 20.48 -13.44
N LEU A 228 -11.22 19.26 -13.90
CA LEU A 228 -11.74 18.19 -13.04
C LEU A 228 -10.66 17.69 -12.08
N ILE A 229 -9.43 17.49 -12.58
CA ILE A 229 -8.28 17.09 -11.75
C ILE A 229 -7.99 18.16 -10.71
N SER A 230 -7.99 19.43 -11.11
CA SER A 230 -7.79 20.57 -10.22
C SER A 230 -8.90 20.66 -9.16
N SER A 231 -10.17 20.49 -9.53
CA SER A 231 -11.27 20.45 -8.56
C SER A 231 -11.15 19.29 -7.59
N THR A 232 -10.82 18.09 -8.06
CA THR A 232 -10.65 16.93 -7.18
C THR A 232 -9.44 17.08 -6.27
N ALA A 233 -8.31 17.58 -6.78
CA ALA A 233 -7.15 17.90 -5.95
C ALA A 233 -7.52 18.90 -4.85
N LYS A 234 -8.27 19.95 -5.19
CA LYS A 234 -8.78 20.94 -4.23
C LYS A 234 -9.72 20.32 -3.19
N ASP A 235 -10.65 19.47 -3.62
CA ASP A 235 -11.62 18.83 -2.72
C ASP A 235 -10.89 17.93 -1.72
N VAL A 236 -10.01 17.05 -2.22
CA VAL A 236 -9.21 16.13 -1.42
C VAL A 236 -8.24 16.87 -0.49
N ALA A 237 -7.72 18.02 -0.91
CA ALA A 237 -6.82 18.86 -0.13
C ALA A 237 -7.51 19.71 0.94
N THR A 238 -8.84 19.85 0.93
CA THR A 238 -9.55 20.73 1.89
C THR A 238 -10.10 20.01 3.12
N ASP A 239 -9.96 20.68 4.27
CA ASP A 239 -10.44 20.23 5.59
C ASP A 239 -11.95 19.98 5.69
N LYS A 240 -12.75 20.36 4.69
CA LYS A 240 -14.19 20.01 4.64
C LYS A 240 -14.42 18.50 4.74
N ILE A 241 -13.39 17.70 4.42
CA ILE A 241 -13.46 16.24 4.38
C ILE A 241 -12.84 15.60 5.64
N GLY A 242 -12.26 16.36 6.58
CA GLY A 242 -11.63 15.81 7.81
C GLY A 242 -10.39 14.93 7.58
N SER A 243 -10.03 14.69 6.32
CA SER A 243 -8.86 13.97 5.86
C SER A 243 -7.91 14.93 5.15
N ALA A 244 -7.26 15.83 5.88
CA ALA A 244 -6.21 16.70 5.32
C ALA A 244 -5.18 15.82 4.58
N ILE A 245 -5.32 15.73 3.26
CA ILE A 245 -4.42 15.03 2.36
C ILE A 245 -3.63 16.10 1.67
N HIS A 246 -2.35 15.82 1.56
CA HIS A 246 -1.38 16.69 0.95
C HIS A 246 -1.21 16.27 -0.51
N VAL A 247 -1.40 17.19 -1.45
CA VAL A 247 -1.42 16.86 -2.87
C VAL A 247 -0.17 17.41 -3.56
N ILE A 248 0.55 16.54 -4.28
CA ILE A 248 1.63 16.93 -5.18
C ILE A 248 1.20 16.63 -6.61
N VAL A 249 1.23 17.63 -7.48
CA VAL A 249 0.90 17.48 -8.89
C VAL A 249 2.19 17.60 -9.70
N SER A 250 2.67 16.50 -10.28
CA SER A 250 3.78 16.50 -11.23
C SER A 250 3.24 16.69 -12.65
N ALA A 251 3.30 17.92 -13.14
CA ALA A 251 2.76 18.29 -14.45
C ALA A 251 3.83 18.09 -15.53
N SER A 252 3.57 17.26 -16.54
CA SER A 252 4.57 16.92 -17.57
C SER A 252 5.02 18.08 -18.46
N SER A 253 4.29 19.20 -18.45
CA SER A 253 4.65 20.41 -19.20
C SER A 253 4.29 21.68 -18.42
N ALA A 254 4.97 22.79 -18.74
CA ALA A 254 4.68 24.09 -18.17
C ALA A 254 3.24 24.55 -18.45
N ALA A 255 2.71 24.25 -19.64
CA ALA A 255 1.32 24.60 -19.98
C ALA A 255 0.31 23.87 -19.07
N VAL A 256 0.53 22.58 -18.80
CA VAL A 256 -0.33 21.82 -17.87
C VAL A 256 -0.19 22.34 -16.44
N ALA A 257 1.02 22.69 -16.01
CA ALA A 257 1.25 23.28 -14.69
C ALA A 257 0.49 24.61 -14.52
N LEU A 258 0.57 25.50 -15.53
CA LEU A 258 -0.09 26.80 -15.51
C LEU A 258 -1.61 26.70 -15.64
N ALA A 259 -2.12 25.67 -16.31
CA ALA A 259 -3.55 25.43 -16.44
C ALA A 259 -4.18 24.84 -15.16
N PHE A 260 -3.35 24.40 -14.20
CA PHE A 260 -3.82 23.78 -12.97
C PHE A 260 -4.06 24.81 -11.88
N ASP A 261 -5.27 24.84 -11.34
CA ASP A 261 -5.66 25.75 -10.26
C ASP A 261 -6.21 24.98 -9.04
N ALA A 262 -5.36 24.80 -8.02
CA ALA A 262 -5.75 24.18 -6.76
C ALA A 262 -6.39 25.18 -5.76
N GLY A 263 -6.90 26.32 -6.23
CA GLY A 263 -7.49 27.38 -5.42
C GLY A 263 -6.58 28.58 -5.20
N GLY A 264 -5.73 28.88 -6.19
CA GLY A 264 -4.83 30.02 -6.22
C GLY A 264 -3.67 29.96 -5.21
N THR A 265 -2.87 31.02 -5.18
CA THR A 265 -1.66 31.17 -4.34
C THR A 265 -1.91 31.01 -2.83
N ALA A 266 -3.16 31.12 -2.38
CA ALA A 266 -3.53 30.87 -0.99
C ALA A 266 -3.52 29.39 -0.61
N ARG A 267 -3.61 28.47 -1.59
CA ARG A 267 -3.75 27.01 -1.37
C ARG A 267 -2.73 26.17 -2.15
N GLN A 268 -1.94 26.83 -2.99
CA GLN A 268 -1.02 26.21 -3.93
C GLN A 268 0.36 26.86 -3.81
N GLU A 269 1.39 26.04 -3.89
CA GLU A 269 2.77 26.48 -4.09
C GLU A 269 3.34 25.81 -5.34
N ASP A 270 4.00 26.59 -6.20
CA ASP A 270 4.54 26.11 -7.46
C ASP A 270 6.06 26.00 -7.38
N ILE A 271 6.58 24.79 -7.64
CA ILE A 271 8.01 24.51 -7.73
C ILE A 271 8.35 24.28 -9.20
N TRP A 272 9.23 25.12 -9.74
CA TRP A 272 9.67 25.04 -11.12
C TRP A 272 10.99 24.27 -11.24
N VAL A 273 10.96 23.13 -11.93
CA VAL A 273 12.15 22.33 -12.24
C VAL A 273 12.74 22.82 -13.55
N ALA A 274 13.86 23.53 -13.43
CA ALA A 274 14.67 23.97 -14.55
C ALA A 274 15.43 22.81 -15.23
N ASP A 275 16.02 23.11 -16.39
CA ASP A 275 17.03 22.26 -17.02
C ASP A 275 18.27 22.14 -16.11
N LEU A 276 19.20 21.24 -16.45
CA LEU A 276 20.39 21.03 -15.61
C LEU A 276 21.29 22.28 -15.60
N THR A 277 22.03 22.50 -14.51
CA THR A 277 23.18 23.41 -14.55
C THR A 277 24.37 22.74 -15.25
N GLU A 278 25.43 23.50 -15.49
CA GLU A 278 26.68 22.97 -16.03
C GLU A 278 27.28 21.90 -15.09
N GLU A 279 27.29 22.17 -13.80
CA GLU A 279 27.79 21.26 -12.76
C GLU A 279 26.92 19.99 -12.68
N GLU A 280 25.60 20.14 -12.65
CA GLU A 280 24.66 19.01 -12.67
C GLU A 280 24.84 18.14 -13.93
N THR A 281 25.15 18.76 -15.08
CA THR A 281 25.37 18.05 -16.34
C THR A 281 26.68 17.27 -16.34
N LYS A 282 27.75 17.86 -15.82
CA LYS A 282 29.04 17.17 -15.64
C LYS A 282 28.90 15.96 -14.73
N GLU A 283 28.20 16.11 -13.60
CA GLU A 283 27.92 15.01 -12.69
C GLU A 283 27.07 13.91 -13.37
N PHE A 284 26.03 14.31 -14.11
CA PHE A 284 25.17 13.36 -14.84
C PHE A 284 25.96 12.55 -15.87
N LEU A 285 26.82 13.20 -16.65
CA LEU A 285 27.64 12.53 -17.66
C LEU A 285 28.72 11.66 -17.03
N ALA A 286 29.29 12.06 -15.89
CA ALA A 286 30.21 11.22 -15.13
C ALA A 286 29.56 9.91 -14.67
N LEU A 287 28.31 9.95 -14.19
CA LEU A 287 27.54 8.73 -13.84
C LEU A 287 27.36 7.78 -15.04
N HIS A 288 27.39 8.30 -16.26
CA HIS A 288 27.24 7.52 -17.50
C HIS A 288 28.60 7.26 -18.20
N GLY A 289 29.73 7.54 -17.57
CA GLY A 289 31.07 7.29 -18.14
C GLY A 289 31.47 8.25 -19.27
N HIS A 290 30.88 9.45 -19.31
CA HIS A 290 31.10 10.47 -20.33
C HIS A 290 31.66 11.79 -19.78
N GLU A 291 32.30 11.76 -18.60
CA GLU A 291 32.86 12.93 -17.90
C GLU A 291 33.75 13.83 -18.77
N ASN A 292 34.53 13.25 -19.69
CA ASN A 292 35.47 13.96 -20.54
C ASN A 292 34.86 14.53 -21.83
N LYS A 293 33.56 14.33 -22.07
CA LYS A 293 32.87 14.72 -23.32
C LYS A 293 31.73 15.72 -23.09
N TRP A 294 31.68 16.35 -21.90
CA TRP A 294 30.52 17.15 -21.53
C TRP A 294 30.25 18.33 -22.47
N GLU A 295 31.29 18.94 -23.04
CA GLU A 295 31.17 20.03 -24.03
C GLU A 295 30.46 19.52 -25.30
N ASP A 296 30.88 18.37 -25.85
CA ASP A 296 30.24 17.76 -27.04
C ASP A 296 28.75 17.48 -26.82
N PHE A 297 28.39 17.00 -25.62
CA PHE A 297 27.01 16.72 -25.25
C PHE A 297 26.18 18.00 -25.10
N VAL A 298 26.73 19.02 -24.44
CA VAL A 298 26.05 20.30 -24.23
C VAL A 298 25.86 21.04 -25.56
N ASP A 299 26.84 21.01 -26.46
CA ASP A 299 26.73 21.62 -27.79
C ASP A 299 25.66 20.94 -28.64
N ALA A 300 25.53 19.60 -28.53
CA ALA A 300 24.54 18.84 -29.29
C ALA A 300 23.11 18.90 -28.71
N CYS A 301 22.99 18.87 -27.38
CA CYS A 301 21.71 18.58 -26.69
C CYS A 301 21.29 19.67 -25.70
N GLY A 302 22.16 20.64 -25.41
CA GLY A 302 22.00 21.59 -24.31
C GLY A 302 21.93 20.89 -22.95
N PHE A 303 21.29 21.56 -21.98
CA PHE A 303 21.23 21.10 -20.59
C PHE A 303 19.96 20.31 -20.23
N ARG A 304 19.16 19.90 -21.23
CA ARG A 304 17.90 19.18 -20.96
C ARG A 304 18.19 17.70 -20.70
N ILE A 305 17.94 17.25 -19.46
CA ILE A 305 18.27 15.88 -19.03
C ILE A 305 17.69 14.80 -19.95
N GLY A 306 16.47 14.93 -20.46
CA GLY A 306 15.93 13.90 -21.36
C GLY A 306 16.53 13.87 -22.77
N ASP A 307 17.22 14.92 -23.21
CA ASP A 307 18.02 14.86 -24.43
C ASP A 307 19.39 14.23 -24.13
N LEU A 308 19.99 14.60 -23.00
CA LEU A 308 21.25 14.00 -22.54
C LEU A 308 21.12 12.48 -22.35
N VAL A 309 20.04 12.00 -21.72
CA VAL A 309 19.74 10.56 -21.59
C VAL A 309 19.72 9.88 -22.97
N LYS A 310 18.99 10.45 -23.95
CA LYS A 310 18.94 9.89 -25.31
C LYS A 310 20.29 9.92 -26.01
N ALA A 311 21.10 10.96 -25.77
CA ALA A 311 22.43 11.04 -26.35
C ALA A 311 23.35 9.95 -25.77
N CYS A 312 23.30 9.72 -24.45
CA CYS A 312 24.04 8.64 -23.80
C CYS A 312 23.62 7.26 -24.31
N GLU A 313 22.32 7.05 -24.59
CA GLU A 313 21.81 5.76 -25.10
C GLU A 313 22.22 5.45 -26.56
N ASN A 314 22.65 6.46 -27.33
CA ASN A 314 23.01 6.30 -28.73
C ASN A 314 24.54 6.21 -28.98
N LEU A 315 25.35 6.19 -27.92
CA LEU A 315 26.83 6.14 -27.96
C LEU A 315 27.37 4.84 -27.36
#